data_AF-A0A959CHR4-F1
#
_entry.id   AF-A0A959CHR4-F1
#
_cell.length_a   1.000
_cell.length_b   1.000
_cell.length_c   1.000
_cell.angle_alpha   90.00
_cell.angle_beta   90.00
_cell.angle_gamma   90.00
#
_symmetry.space_group_name_H-M   'P 1'
#
loop_
_entity.id
_entity.type
_entity.pdbx_description
1 polymer ?
#
loop_
_entity_poly.entity_id
_entity_poly.type
_entity_poly.pdbx_seq_one_letter_code
_entity_poly.pdbx_strand_id
1 'polypeptide(L)'
;NAVDLNNDQVMDLYVFDRTGNVQLAFINEGTPGESSYRYAPEYVPYFPQPLNDWVLLRDFNQDGAMDIFTQAQGRAPFQGIIVFYGYYENGHIAFERLGFDNEYSLINFTLFNGTETQVFVSNVDYPSIDDLDCDGDLDILTFNPAGGYIELYENQSVERGFGLDSLIFELTDDCWGGIFESSIEQAVGFSDAPGDCFELAGSEAPGPRLHPGSTLLTFDSDDDGDKDLVLGDITFSTLNHLVNGGNCQQAWIVEQ
;
A
#
# COMPACT_ATOMS: atom_id res chain seq x y z
N ASN A 1 -11.79 1.33 -4.37
CA ASN A 1 -11.64 1.88 -3.01
C ASN A 1 -13.02 2.09 -2.41
N ALA A 2 -13.28 1.55 -1.23
CA ALA A 2 -14.46 1.87 -0.43
C ALA A 2 -14.24 3.22 0.26
N VAL A 3 -15.25 4.08 0.29
CA VAL A 3 -15.21 5.41 0.92
C VAL A 3 -16.63 5.91 1.12
N ASP A 4 -16.94 6.58 2.21
CA ASP A 4 -18.22 7.29 2.36
C ASP A 4 -18.08 8.69 1.74
N LEU A 5 -18.79 8.96 0.63
CA LEU A 5 -18.66 10.21 -0.12
C LEU A 5 -19.53 11.33 0.45
N ASN A 6 -20.59 10.98 1.18
CA ASN A 6 -21.71 11.86 1.52
C ASN A 6 -22.01 11.93 3.04
N ASN A 7 -21.13 11.33 3.86
CA ASN A 7 -21.21 11.22 5.31
C ASN A 7 -22.53 10.58 5.82
N ASP A 8 -23.02 9.55 5.14
CA ASP A 8 -24.20 8.78 5.56
C ASP A 8 -23.88 7.47 6.29
N GLN A 9 -22.59 7.20 6.52
CA GLN A 9 -22.02 6.00 7.15
C GLN A 9 -22.20 4.73 6.30
N VAL A 10 -22.51 4.87 5.01
CA VAL A 10 -22.51 3.78 4.03
C VAL A 10 -21.31 3.94 3.11
N MET A 11 -20.53 2.88 2.97
CA MET A 11 -19.39 2.90 2.06
C MET A 11 -19.86 2.88 0.61
N ASP A 12 -19.51 3.95 -0.09
CA ASP A 12 -19.61 4.15 -1.53
C ASP A 12 -18.37 3.59 -2.25
N LEU A 13 -18.31 3.81 -3.57
CA LEU A 13 -17.23 3.34 -4.42
C LEU A 13 -16.50 4.50 -5.10
N TYR A 14 -15.20 4.58 -4.85
CA TYR A 14 -14.26 5.38 -5.63
C TYR A 14 -13.38 4.49 -6.51
N VAL A 15 -13.25 4.87 -7.78
CA VAL A 15 -12.42 4.20 -8.78
C VAL A 15 -11.48 5.20 -9.43
N PHE A 16 -10.19 4.85 -9.48
CA PHE A 16 -9.19 5.56 -10.25
C PHE A 16 -8.78 4.73 -11.46
N ASP A 17 -9.11 5.20 -12.66
CA ASP A 17 -8.58 4.65 -13.90
C ASP A 17 -7.21 5.28 -14.17
N ARG A 18 -6.16 4.51 -13.86
CA ARG A 18 -4.77 4.86 -14.11
C ARG A 18 -4.49 5.25 -15.56
N THR A 19 -5.06 4.52 -16.54
CA THR A 19 -4.72 4.71 -17.96
C THR A 19 -5.27 6.04 -18.47
N GLY A 20 -6.51 6.36 -18.10
CA GLY A 20 -7.15 7.62 -18.46
C GLY A 20 -6.81 8.80 -17.56
N ASN A 21 -6.19 8.55 -16.39
CA ASN A 21 -6.15 9.46 -15.25
C ASN A 21 -7.55 10.01 -14.94
N VAL A 22 -8.53 9.08 -14.83
CA VAL A 22 -9.95 9.41 -14.61
C VAL A 22 -10.37 8.94 -13.23
N GLN A 23 -10.92 9.87 -12.46
CA GLN A 23 -11.55 9.60 -11.18
C GLN A 23 -13.05 9.40 -11.40
N LEU A 24 -13.59 8.33 -10.82
CA LEU A 24 -15.01 7.99 -10.87
C LEU A 24 -15.51 7.77 -9.44
N ALA A 25 -16.71 8.28 -9.17
CA ALA A 25 -17.38 8.12 -7.89
C ALA A 25 -18.78 7.53 -8.12
N PHE A 26 -19.21 6.67 -7.22
CA PHE A 26 -20.51 6.01 -7.29
C PHE A 26 -21.11 5.89 -5.89
N ILE A 27 -22.36 6.35 -5.71
CA ILE A 27 -23.09 6.16 -4.46
C ILE A 27 -23.61 4.73 -4.37
N ASN A 28 -23.44 4.11 -3.21
CA ASN A 28 -24.00 2.81 -2.88
C ASN A 28 -25.50 2.97 -2.55
N GLU A 29 -26.34 2.43 -3.43
CA GLU A 29 -27.79 2.36 -3.24
C GLU A 29 -28.24 0.92 -2.91
N GLY A 30 -27.27 0.05 -2.61
CA GLY A 30 -27.49 -1.35 -2.28
C GLY A 30 -28.17 -1.54 -0.94
N THR A 31 -28.73 -2.73 -0.76
CA THR A 31 -29.20 -3.21 0.55
C THR A 31 -28.38 -4.44 0.96
N PRO A 32 -28.41 -4.89 2.22
CA PRO A 32 -27.62 -6.05 2.63
C PRO A 32 -27.86 -7.27 1.72
N GLY A 33 -26.81 -7.71 1.02
CA GLY A 33 -26.85 -8.82 0.07
C GLY A 33 -27.09 -8.45 -1.40
N GLU A 34 -27.27 -7.16 -1.72
CA GLU A 34 -27.46 -6.66 -3.08
C GLU A 34 -26.54 -5.47 -3.38
N SER A 35 -25.61 -5.64 -4.31
CA SER A 35 -24.73 -4.56 -4.78
C SER A 35 -25.46 -3.69 -5.80
N SER A 36 -25.69 -2.41 -5.47
CA SER A 36 -26.24 -1.41 -6.39
C SER A 36 -25.43 -0.12 -6.28
N TYR A 37 -24.90 0.37 -7.40
CA TYR A 37 -24.09 1.57 -7.45
C TYR A 37 -24.61 2.53 -8.51
N ARG A 38 -24.84 3.78 -8.12
CA ARG A 38 -25.22 4.86 -9.04
C ARG A 38 -24.02 5.75 -9.29
N TYR A 39 -23.67 5.94 -10.57
CA TYR A 39 -22.63 6.90 -10.96
C TYR A 39 -22.96 8.31 -10.44
N ALA A 40 -22.01 8.90 -9.73
CA ALA A 40 -22.15 10.16 -9.00
C ALA A 40 -20.94 11.08 -9.25
N PRO A 41 -20.73 11.54 -10.50
CA PRO A 41 -19.58 12.38 -10.87
C PRO A 41 -19.52 13.70 -10.09
N GLU A 42 -20.62 14.15 -9.50
CA GLU A 42 -20.71 15.33 -8.65
C GLU A 42 -19.75 15.30 -7.44
N TYR A 43 -19.30 14.12 -7.00
CA TYR A 43 -18.32 13.99 -5.90
C TYR A 43 -16.86 14.05 -6.34
N VAL A 44 -16.56 13.81 -7.61
CA VAL A 44 -15.18 13.82 -8.14
C VAL A 44 -14.45 15.16 -7.92
N PRO A 45 -15.09 16.34 -8.05
CA PRO A 45 -14.44 17.62 -7.77
C PRO A 45 -13.93 17.80 -6.34
N TYR A 46 -14.35 16.99 -5.38
CA TYR A 46 -13.85 17.06 -4.00
C TYR A 46 -12.52 16.32 -3.80
N PHE A 47 -12.14 15.45 -4.74
CA PHE A 47 -10.86 14.74 -4.70
C PHE A 47 -9.72 15.61 -5.24
N PRO A 48 -8.48 15.45 -4.73
CA PRO A 48 -7.33 16.14 -5.28
C PRO A 48 -7.13 15.82 -6.77
N GLN A 49 -6.69 16.81 -7.53
CA GLN A 49 -6.30 16.64 -8.94
C GLN A 49 -4.96 17.35 -9.22
N PRO A 50 -4.02 16.71 -9.93
CA PRO A 50 -4.04 15.32 -10.38
C PRO A 50 -3.70 14.33 -9.23
N LEU A 51 -4.20 13.10 -9.35
CA LEU A 51 -3.64 11.90 -8.73
C LEU A 51 -2.90 11.12 -9.83
N ASN A 52 -1.92 10.30 -9.48
CA ASN A 52 -1.05 9.68 -10.49
C ASN A 52 -0.81 8.20 -10.17
N ASP A 53 -0.70 7.39 -11.23
CA ASP A 53 -0.37 5.96 -11.29
C ASP A 53 -1.22 5.03 -10.42
N TRP A 54 -1.14 5.13 -9.10
CA TRP A 54 -1.93 4.35 -8.16
C TRP A 54 -2.56 5.26 -7.10
N VAL A 55 -3.75 4.84 -6.62
CA VAL A 55 -4.52 5.54 -5.59
C VAL A 55 -5.12 4.49 -4.66
N LEU A 56 -4.75 4.61 -3.39
CA LEU A 56 -5.27 3.81 -2.29
C LEU A 56 -5.99 4.74 -1.33
N LEU A 57 -7.18 4.34 -0.88
CA LEU A 57 -7.86 5.01 0.21
C LEU A 57 -7.75 4.16 1.47
N ARG A 58 -7.27 4.75 2.55
CA ARG A 58 -7.13 4.14 3.88
C ARG A 58 -7.42 5.18 4.95
N ASP A 59 -8.20 4.84 5.96
CA ASP A 59 -8.45 5.69 7.13
C ASP A 59 -7.31 5.41 8.14
N PHE A 60 -6.20 6.14 8.00
CA PHE A 60 -4.99 5.82 8.78
C PHE A 60 -5.13 6.25 10.25
N ASN A 61 -5.95 7.24 10.53
CA ASN A 61 -6.15 7.78 11.87
C ASN A 61 -7.47 7.34 12.53
N GLN A 62 -8.21 6.44 11.89
CA GLN A 62 -9.47 5.86 12.36
C GLN A 62 -10.53 6.91 12.73
N ASP A 63 -10.60 8.01 11.96
CA ASP A 63 -11.58 9.08 12.20
C ASP A 63 -12.89 8.92 11.42
N GLY A 64 -12.96 7.89 10.56
CA GLY A 64 -14.11 7.56 9.72
C GLY A 64 -14.12 8.28 8.36
N ALA A 65 -13.15 9.16 8.08
CA ALA A 65 -12.90 9.69 6.76
C ALA A 65 -11.69 8.97 6.13
N MET A 66 -11.85 8.48 4.90
CA MET A 66 -10.74 7.83 4.22
C MET A 66 -9.70 8.86 3.79
N ASP A 67 -8.42 8.57 4.01
CA ASP A 67 -7.28 9.33 3.47
C ASP A 67 -6.84 8.79 2.11
N ILE A 68 -6.09 9.58 1.35
CA ILE A 68 -5.54 9.17 0.05
C ILE A 68 -4.04 9.00 0.14
N PHE A 69 -3.57 7.81 -0.26
CA PHE A 69 -2.18 7.53 -0.59
C PHE A 69 -2.05 7.41 -2.10
N THR A 70 -1.10 8.12 -2.71
CA THR A 70 -0.90 8.11 -4.16
C THR A 70 0.56 8.35 -4.54
N GLN A 71 0.91 8.01 -5.78
CA GLN A 71 2.24 8.23 -6.33
C GLN A 71 2.60 9.72 -6.43
N ALA A 72 3.85 10.04 -6.10
CA ALA A 72 4.41 11.39 -6.13
C ALA A 72 4.72 11.91 -7.55
N GLN A 73 4.65 11.05 -8.56
CA GLN A 73 4.95 11.39 -9.96
C GLN A 73 4.18 12.65 -10.39
N GLY A 74 4.87 13.57 -11.07
CA GLY A 74 4.30 14.85 -11.51
C GLY A 74 4.18 15.92 -10.41
N ARG A 75 4.35 15.57 -9.13
CA ARG A 75 4.46 16.51 -7.99
C ARG A 75 5.88 16.56 -7.41
N ALA A 76 6.65 15.48 -7.55
CA ALA A 76 8.05 15.38 -7.19
C ALA A 76 8.89 14.83 -8.37
N PRO A 77 10.20 15.13 -8.43
CA PRO A 77 11.10 14.54 -9.43
C PRO A 77 11.49 13.09 -9.12
N PHE A 78 11.08 12.57 -7.95
CA PHE A 78 11.35 11.21 -7.49
C PHE A 78 10.04 10.44 -7.30
N GLN A 79 10.14 9.11 -7.29
CA GLN A 79 9.02 8.22 -6.98
C GLN A 79 8.90 8.06 -5.47
N GLY A 80 7.68 8.01 -4.97
CA GLY A 80 7.37 7.92 -3.55
C GLY A 80 5.89 8.21 -3.29
N ILE A 81 5.56 8.43 -2.02
CA ILE A 81 4.17 8.48 -1.58
C ILE A 81 3.79 9.89 -1.13
N ILE A 82 2.68 10.39 -1.67
CA ILE A 82 2.00 11.59 -1.17
C ILE A 82 0.73 11.16 -0.46
N VAL A 83 0.46 11.82 0.67
CA VAL A 83 -0.74 11.59 1.48
C VAL A 83 -1.63 12.83 1.45
N PHE A 84 -2.93 12.61 1.34
CA PHE A 84 -3.95 13.61 1.62
C PHE A 84 -4.83 13.12 2.77
N TYR A 85 -4.90 13.92 3.82
CA TYR A 85 -5.77 13.70 4.96
C TYR A 85 -7.24 13.95 4.55
N GLY A 86 -8.11 12.99 4.81
CA GLY A 86 -9.54 13.05 4.54
C GLY A 86 -10.31 13.68 5.69
N TYR A 87 -11.38 14.41 5.37
CA TYR A 87 -12.31 14.93 6.36
C TYR A 87 -13.66 15.24 5.72
N TYR A 88 -14.71 15.44 6.53
CA TYR A 88 -16.02 15.84 6.02
C TYR A 88 -16.25 17.35 6.14
N GLU A 89 -16.59 17.99 5.02
CA GLU A 89 -17.00 19.38 4.95
C GLU A 89 -18.39 19.46 4.31
N ASN A 90 -19.33 20.16 4.94
CA ASN A 90 -20.69 20.34 4.41
C ASN A 90 -21.42 19.03 4.01
N GLY A 91 -21.10 17.91 4.65
CA GLY A 91 -21.72 16.60 4.38
C GLY A 91 -21.16 15.88 3.16
N HIS A 92 -19.94 16.19 2.72
CA HIS A 92 -19.24 15.41 1.71
C HIS A 92 -17.77 15.26 2.09
N ILE A 93 -17.11 14.23 1.54
CA ILE A 93 -15.67 14.05 1.69
C ILE A 93 -14.91 15.25 1.12
N ALA A 94 -13.79 15.60 1.75
CA ALA A 94 -12.85 16.63 1.37
C ALA A 94 -11.44 16.19 1.79
N PHE A 95 -10.41 16.82 1.21
CA PHE A 95 -9.03 16.39 1.40
C PHE A 95 -8.07 17.57 1.55
N GLU A 96 -7.14 17.47 2.48
CA GLU A 96 -6.00 18.39 2.63
C GLU A 96 -4.69 17.63 2.47
N ARG A 97 -3.68 18.27 1.88
CA ARG A 97 -2.38 17.63 1.69
C ARG A 97 -1.65 17.51 3.03
N LEU A 98 -1.26 16.29 3.41
CA LEU A 98 -0.45 16.07 4.60
C LEU A 98 1.01 16.50 4.33
N GLY A 99 1.59 17.22 5.29
CA GLY A 99 2.96 17.75 5.20
C GLY A 99 3.97 16.83 5.90
N PHE A 100 5.11 16.62 5.26
CA PHE A 100 6.29 15.96 5.83
C PHE A 100 7.47 16.93 5.78
N ASP A 101 8.45 16.76 6.66
CA ASP A 101 9.63 17.65 6.78
C ASP A 101 10.67 17.39 5.68
N ASN A 102 10.24 17.50 4.42
CA ASN A 102 11.10 17.46 3.25
C ASN A 102 10.54 18.35 2.13
N GLU A 103 11.38 18.70 1.15
CA GLU A 103 11.06 19.66 0.08
C GLU A 103 9.77 19.33 -0.68
N TYR A 104 9.45 18.04 -0.82
CA TYR A 104 8.32 17.56 -1.61
C TYR A 104 7.20 16.97 -0.76
N SER A 105 7.26 17.07 0.58
CA SER A 105 6.30 16.45 1.51
C SER A 105 5.92 15.01 1.12
N LEU A 106 6.93 14.15 0.96
CA LEU A 106 6.76 12.71 0.74
C LEU A 106 6.89 11.96 2.06
N ILE A 107 6.24 10.81 2.18
CA ILE A 107 6.55 9.87 3.27
C ILE A 107 8.06 9.55 3.21
N ASN A 108 8.75 9.72 4.33
CA ASN A 108 10.17 9.48 4.48
C ASN A 108 10.47 8.60 5.70
N PHE A 109 11.68 8.03 5.69
CA PHE A 109 12.24 7.27 6.81
C PHE A 109 13.72 7.62 6.96
N THR A 110 14.29 7.28 8.12
CA THR A 110 15.70 7.52 8.43
C THR A 110 16.54 6.28 8.13
N LEU A 111 17.54 6.41 7.27
CA LEU A 111 18.53 5.36 7.01
C LEU A 111 19.47 5.17 8.21
N PHE A 112 20.13 4.02 8.31
CA PHE A 112 21.09 3.70 9.38
C PHE A 112 22.21 4.75 9.58
N ASN A 113 22.58 5.46 8.51
CA ASN A 113 23.59 6.53 8.56
C ASN A 113 23.04 7.89 9.07
N GLY A 114 21.77 7.94 9.45
CA GLY A 114 21.07 9.14 9.93
C GLY A 114 20.58 10.09 8.83
N THR A 115 20.71 9.74 7.56
CA THR A 115 20.13 10.54 6.45
C THR A 115 18.72 10.07 6.14
N GLU A 116 17.83 11.00 5.81
CA GLU A 116 16.47 10.67 5.41
C GLU A 116 16.37 10.39 3.91
N THR A 117 15.47 9.48 3.55
CA THR A 117 15.05 9.25 2.17
C THR A 117 13.55 8.91 2.14
N GLN A 118 12.91 9.08 0.99
CA GLN A 118 11.51 8.76 0.82
C GLN A 118 11.27 7.25 0.81
N VAL A 119 10.11 6.81 1.29
CA VAL A 119 9.62 5.44 1.01
C VAL A 119 9.39 5.34 -0.49
N PHE A 120 10.18 4.47 -1.14
CA PHE A 120 10.14 4.30 -2.58
C PHE A 120 9.00 3.36 -2.97
N VAL A 121 8.17 3.80 -3.90
CA VAL A 121 7.19 2.93 -4.58
C VAL A 121 7.32 3.20 -6.06
N SER A 122 7.57 2.17 -6.86
CA SER A 122 7.62 2.31 -8.31
C SER A 122 6.26 2.75 -8.85
N ASN A 123 6.24 3.52 -9.93
CA ASN A 123 5.02 3.94 -10.58
C ASN A 123 4.36 2.76 -11.31
N VAL A 124 5.09 1.69 -11.60
CA VAL A 124 4.52 0.44 -12.16
C VAL A 124 4.04 -0.56 -11.11
N ASP A 125 4.31 -0.31 -9.83
CA ASP A 125 3.89 -1.17 -8.72
C ASP A 125 2.61 -0.67 -8.07
N TYR A 126 1.98 -1.56 -7.29
CA TYR A 126 0.85 -1.25 -6.43
C TYR A 126 1.15 -1.76 -5.01
N PRO A 127 1.50 -0.88 -4.07
CA PRO A 127 1.90 -1.28 -2.72
C PRO A 127 0.70 -1.80 -1.93
N SER A 128 0.97 -2.44 -0.80
CA SER A 128 -0.04 -2.66 0.24
C SER A 128 0.14 -1.66 1.37
N ILE A 129 -0.96 -1.18 1.92
CA ILE A 129 -1.02 -0.33 3.11
C ILE A 129 -2.07 -0.95 4.02
N ASP A 130 -1.61 -1.49 5.14
CA ASP A 130 -2.39 -2.30 6.08
C ASP A 130 -1.66 -2.34 7.43
N ASP A 131 -2.35 -2.74 8.50
CA ASP A 131 -1.74 -3.02 9.81
C ASP A 131 -1.05 -4.40 9.73
N LEU A 132 0.29 -4.40 9.67
CA LEU A 132 1.10 -5.61 9.41
C LEU A 132 1.74 -6.17 10.67
N ASP A 133 1.96 -5.35 11.70
CA ASP A 133 2.54 -5.76 12.97
C ASP A 133 1.50 -5.95 14.11
N CYS A 134 0.23 -5.67 13.83
CA CYS A 134 -0.94 -5.81 14.69
C CYS A 134 -0.98 -4.80 15.86
N ASP A 135 -0.44 -3.60 15.66
CA ASP A 135 -0.48 -2.49 16.62
C ASP A 135 -1.68 -1.52 16.42
N GLY A 136 -2.33 -1.60 15.25
CA GLY A 136 -3.50 -0.82 14.86
C GLY A 136 -3.23 0.44 14.03
N ASP A 137 -1.96 0.82 13.81
CA ASP A 137 -1.57 1.83 12.84
C ASP A 137 -1.25 1.19 11.47
N LEU A 138 -1.04 2.00 10.42
CA LEU A 138 -0.91 1.49 9.06
C LEU A 138 0.54 1.50 8.57
N ASP A 139 1.00 0.31 8.23
CA ASP A 139 2.31 0.04 7.65
C ASP A 139 2.28 0.07 6.12
N ILE A 140 3.47 0.06 5.51
CA ILE A 140 3.63 0.04 4.06
C ILE A 140 4.48 -1.15 3.62
N LEU A 141 3.89 -1.96 2.74
CA LEU A 141 4.56 -3.05 2.06
C LEU A 141 4.77 -2.71 0.59
N THR A 142 6.02 -2.72 0.11
CA THR A 142 6.34 -2.37 -1.27
C THR A 142 7.58 -3.10 -1.76
N PHE A 143 7.71 -3.31 -3.07
CA PHE A 143 8.95 -3.83 -3.63
C PHE A 143 10.10 -2.85 -3.44
N ASN A 144 11.28 -3.39 -3.16
CA ASN A 144 12.51 -2.61 -3.11
C ASN A 144 12.82 -1.98 -4.49
N PRO A 145 13.70 -0.97 -4.57
CA PRO A 145 14.00 -0.30 -5.84
C PRO A 145 14.59 -1.21 -6.94
N ALA A 146 15.19 -2.35 -6.56
CA ALA A 146 15.72 -3.33 -7.49
C ALA A 146 14.67 -4.33 -8.00
N GLY A 147 13.53 -4.43 -7.31
CA GLY A 147 12.53 -5.48 -7.49
C GLY A 147 12.89 -6.80 -6.81
N GLY A 148 11.90 -7.69 -6.76
CA GLY A 148 12.05 -9.07 -6.30
C GLY A 148 11.88 -9.25 -4.79
N TYR A 149 12.51 -8.40 -3.96
CA TYR A 149 12.21 -8.38 -2.52
C TYR A 149 11.15 -7.35 -2.19
N ILE A 150 10.35 -7.69 -1.19
CA ILE A 150 9.33 -6.83 -0.62
C ILE A 150 9.88 -6.28 0.71
N GLU A 151 9.92 -4.96 0.83
CA GLU A 151 10.31 -4.24 2.03
C GLU A 151 9.07 -3.90 2.88
N LEU A 152 9.21 -4.06 4.20
CA LEU A 152 8.24 -3.60 5.20
C LEU A 152 8.74 -2.31 5.83
N TYR A 153 7.92 -1.27 5.68
CA TYR A 153 8.07 -0.02 6.40
C TYR A 153 7.00 0.04 7.48
N GLU A 154 7.39 -0.26 8.72
CA GLU A 154 6.50 -0.12 9.88
C GLU A 154 6.32 1.37 10.19
N ASN A 155 5.06 1.76 10.40
CA ASN A 155 4.77 3.04 11.01
C ASN A 155 5.01 2.89 12.53
N GLN A 156 5.57 3.94 13.13
CA GLN A 156 6.07 3.92 14.51
C GLN A 156 5.24 4.87 15.37
N SER A 157 4.00 5.15 14.95
CA SER A 157 3.18 6.17 15.57
C SER A 157 2.71 5.69 16.95
N VAL A 158 2.31 4.43 17.05
CA VAL A 158 1.91 3.79 18.32
C VAL A 158 3.13 3.62 19.24
N GLU A 159 4.24 3.09 18.75
CA GLU A 159 5.49 2.77 19.49
C GLU A 159 6.05 4.03 20.14
N ARG A 160 5.95 5.16 19.42
CA ARG A 160 6.45 6.47 19.87
C ARG A 160 5.41 7.26 20.67
N GLY A 161 4.20 6.73 20.86
CA GLY A 161 3.16 7.28 21.72
C GLY A 161 2.35 8.42 21.10
N PHE A 162 2.32 8.51 19.77
CA PHE A 162 1.46 9.42 19.01
C PHE A 162 0.05 8.83 18.78
N GLY A 163 -0.12 7.51 18.94
CA GLY A 163 -1.39 6.85 18.64
C GLY A 163 -1.53 6.67 17.14
N LEU A 164 -2.71 6.93 16.56
CA LEU A 164 -2.95 6.73 15.12
C LEU A 164 -2.88 8.05 14.31
N ASP A 165 -2.42 9.13 14.92
CA ASP A 165 -2.50 10.47 14.32
C ASP A 165 -1.29 10.86 13.46
N SER A 166 -0.29 9.99 13.37
CA SER A 166 1.00 10.29 12.75
C SER A 166 1.45 9.17 11.82
N LEU A 167 2.26 9.56 10.83
CA LEU A 167 2.88 8.67 9.85
C LEU A 167 4.40 8.81 9.96
N ILE A 168 5.02 7.92 10.73
CA ILE A 168 6.42 7.98 11.14
C ILE A 168 7.07 6.63 10.83
N PHE A 169 7.72 6.49 9.68
CA PHE A 169 8.15 5.18 9.22
C PHE A 169 9.60 4.81 9.58
N GLU A 170 9.81 3.53 9.82
CA GLU A 170 11.11 2.85 9.84
C GLU A 170 11.09 1.66 8.87
N LEU A 171 12.22 1.37 8.20
CA LEU A 171 12.39 0.14 7.42
C LEU A 171 12.79 -0.97 8.39
N THR A 172 11.93 -1.96 8.60
CA THR A 172 12.12 -3.00 9.63
C THR A 172 12.40 -4.38 9.05
N ASP A 173 11.97 -4.64 7.82
CA ASP A 173 12.30 -5.85 7.07
C ASP A 173 12.65 -5.52 5.61
N ASP A 174 13.79 -6.02 5.15
CA ASP A 174 14.27 -5.87 3.76
C ASP A 174 13.65 -6.92 2.81
N CYS A 175 13.00 -7.95 3.34
CA CYS A 175 12.50 -9.11 2.60
C CYS A 175 11.30 -9.77 3.29
N TRP A 176 10.26 -9.00 3.55
CA TRP A 176 9.05 -9.42 4.27
C TRP A 176 8.55 -10.80 3.83
N GLY A 177 8.29 -11.65 4.83
CA GLY A 177 7.84 -13.02 4.59
C GLY A 177 8.94 -13.98 4.09
N GLY A 178 10.18 -13.51 3.96
CA GLY A 178 11.31 -14.31 3.47
C GLY A 178 11.20 -14.66 1.98
N ILE A 179 10.43 -13.91 1.20
CA ILE A 179 10.13 -14.27 -0.20
C ILE A 179 10.92 -13.49 -1.24
N PHE A 180 11.02 -14.06 -2.44
CA PHE A 180 11.55 -13.39 -3.61
C PHE A 180 10.70 -13.64 -4.86
N GLU A 181 10.26 -12.57 -5.51
CA GLU A 181 9.58 -12.61 -6.80
C GLU A 181 10.61 -12.69 -7.95
N SER A 182 10.53 -13.77 -8.72
CA SER A 182 11.34 -13.94 -9.92
C SER A 182 10.70 -13.30 -11.14
N SER A 183 11.47 -12.47 -11.86
CA SER A 183 11.06 -11.92 -13.17
C SER A 183 10.89 -12.94 -14.30
N ILE A 184 11.22 -14.22 -14.07
CA ILE A 184 11.20 -15.28 -15.10
C ILE A 184 10.50 -16.56 -14.66
N GLU A 185 10.18 -16.71 -13.37
CA GLU A 185 9.47 -17.86 -12.83
C GLU A 185 8.23 -17.39 -12.07
N GLN A 186 7.11 -18.09 -12.26
CA GLN A 186 5.86 -17.78 -11.54
C GLN A 186 5.93 -18.22 -10.07
N ALA A 187 6.75 -19.23 -9.77
CA ALA A 187 6.97 -19.71 -8.43
C ALA A 187 7.73 -18.65 -7.62
N VAL A 188 7.25 -18.38 -6.42
CA VAL A 188 7.89 -17.47 -5.48
C VAL A 188 8.98 -18.24 -4.74
N GLY A 189 10.16 -17.63 -4.60
CA GLY A 189 11.24 -18.20 -3.78
C GLY A 189 10.92 -18.01 -2.30
N PHE A 190 11.13 -19.04 -1.48
CA PHE A 190 10.90 -19.01 -0.02
C PHE A 190 12.20 -19.24 0.73
N SER A 191 12.44 -18.45 1.77
CA SER A 191 13.56 -18.66 2.67
C SER A 191 13.45 -20.00 3.42
N ASP A 192 14.60 -20.54 3.80
CA ASP A 192 14.68 -21.83 4.50
C ASP A 192 14.21 -21.73 5.98
N ALA A 193 14.17 -20.53 6.55
CA ALA A 193 13.81 -20.30 7.95
C ALA A 193 13.17 -18.91 8.19
N PRO A 194 12.38 -18.75 9.27
CA PRO A 194 11.82 -17.46 9.66
C PRO A 194 12.90 -16.40 9.89
N GLY A 195 12.69 -15.19 9.36
CA GLY A 195 13.60 -14.06 9.49
C GLY A 195 14.81 -14.08 8.55
N ASP A 196 14.97 -15.13 7.74
CA ASP A 196 15.94 -15.15 6.65
C ASP A 196 15.27 -14.66 5.35
N CYS A 197 16.04 -13.97 4.50
CA CYS A 197 15.63 -13.68 3.13
C CYS A 197 15.87 -14.90 2.23
N PHE A 198 15.07 -15.06 1.17
CA PHE A 198 15.37 -16.03 0.12
C PHE A 198 16.75 -15.77 -0.50
N GLU A 199 17.63 -16.77 -0.51
CA GLU A 199 18.94 -16.65 -1.14
C GLU A 199 18.89 -17.05 -2.61
N LEU A 200 19.14 -16.10 -3.51
CA LEU A 200 19.35 -16.39 -4.93
C LEU A 200 20.61 -17.24 -5.15
N ALA A 201 20.42 -18.46 -5.62
CA ALA A 201 21.54 -19.32 -6.03
C ALA A 201 22.31 -18.68 -7.21
N GLY A 202 23.65 -18.79 -7.18
CA GLY A 202 24.56 -18.06 -8.07
C GLY A 202 24.23 -18.07 -9.58
N SER A 203 24.54 -16.95 -10.23
CA SER A 203 24.22 -16.52 -11.61
C SER A 203 22.80 -16.02 -11.88
N GLU A 204 21.89 -16.16 -10.91
CA GLU A 204 20.58 -15.51 -10.91
C GLU A 204 20.53 -14.20 -10.13
N ALA A 205 21.68 -13.64 -9.73
CA ALA A 205 21.74 -12.23 -9.37
C ALA A 205 21.16 -11.46 -10.56
N PRO A 206 19.97 -10.84 -10.45
CA PRO A 206 19.43 -10.11 -11.56
C PRO A 206 20.47 -9.04 -11.84
N GLY A 207 21.11 -9.09 -13.01
CA GLY A 207 21.63 -7.86 -13.59
C GLY A 207 20.50 -6.83 -13.59
N PRO A 208 20.75 -5.52 -13.70
CA PRO A 208 19.70 -4.50 -13.58
C PRO A 208 18.54 -4.81 -14.53
N ARG A 209 17.55 -5.53 -14.00
CA ARG A 209 16.35 -5.99 -14.68
C ARG A 209 15.32 -5.04 -14.13
N LEU A 210 14.62 -4.41 -15.06
CA LEU A 210 13.51 -3.53 -14.72
C LEU A 210 12.47 -4.39 -14.00
N HIS A 211 12.16 -4.05 -12.75
CA HIS A 211 10.99 -4.61 -12.07
C HIS A 211 9.78 -4.35 -12.98
N PRO A 212 9.16 -5.39 -13.53
CA PRO A 212 8.26 -5.22 -14.67
C PRO A 212 6.89 -4.64 -14.21
N GLY A 213 6.65 -4.66 -12.90
CA GLY A 213 5.48 -4.09 -12.24
C GLY A 213 4.71 -5.18 -11.51
N SER A 214 4.54 -5.02 -10.21
CA SER A 214 3.86 -6.02 -9.36
C SER A 214 2.86 -5.37 -8.41
N THR A 215 1.85 -6.13 -8.00
CA THR A 215 0.74 -5.68 -7.15
C THR A 215 0.65 -6.52 -5.90
N LEU A 216 0.56 -5.86 -4.74
CA LEU A 216 0.45 -6.49 -3.43
C LEU A 216 -0.95 -6.27 -2.86
N LEU A 217 -1.55 -7.34 -2.34
CA LEU A 217 -2.78 -7.29 -1.55
C LEU A 217 -2.60 -8.13 -0.30
N THR A 218 -2.61 -7.46 0.84
CA THR A 218 -2.56 -8.02 2.18
C THR A 218 -3.96 -8.34 2.69
N PHE A 219 -4.14 -9.49 3.33
CA PHE A 219 -5.38 -9.90 4.01
C PHE A 219 -5.13 -11.13 4.89
N ASP A 220 -5.93 -11.31 5.93
CA ASP A 220 -5.93 -12.54 6.74
C ASP A 220 -6.80 -13.58 6.03
N SER A 221 -6.17 -14.62 5.46
CA SER A 221 -6.84 -15.61 4.60
C SER A 221 -7.31 -16.84 5.35
N ASP A 222 -6.74 -17.12 6.53
CA ASP A 222 -7.03 -18.30 7.33
C ASP A 222 -7.53 -18.02 8.77
N ASP A 223 -7.79 -16.74 9.08
CA ASP A 223 -8.38 -16.23 10.34
C ASP A 223 -7.46 -16.47 11.56
N ASP A 224 -6.15 -16.38 11.35
CA ASP A 224 -5.14 -16.56 12.40
C ASP A 224 -4.65 -15.23 13.03
N GLY A 225 -5.07 -14.11 12.44
CA GLY A 225 -4.80 -12.76 12.92
C GLY A 225 -3.54 -12.11 12.36
N ASP A 226 -2.78 -12.79 11.50
CA ASP A 226 -1.69 -12.19 10.73
C ASP A 226 -2.07 -11.96 9.26
N LYS A 227 -1.16 -11.37 8.47
CA LYS A 227 -1.43 -11.02 7.07
C LYS A 227 -0.75 -11.99 6.12
N ASP A 228 -1.57 -12.58 5.26
CA ASP A 228 -1.17 -13.26 4.04
C ASP A 228 -1.03 -12.28 2.87
N LEU A 229 -0.52 -12.78 1.74
CA LEU A 229 -0.29 -11.97 0.55
C LEU A 229 -0.89 -12.59 -0.70
N VAL A 230 -1.68 -11.82 -1.44
CA VAL A 230 -1.91 -12.07 -2.87
C VAL A 230 -0.97 -11.20 -3.68
N LEU A 231 -0.11 -11.85 -4.46
CA LEU A 231 0.85 -11.24 -5.34
C LEU A 231 0.42 -11.42 -6.80
N GLY A 232 0.45 -10.33 -7.56
CA GLY A 232 0.32 -10.35 -9.01
C GLY A 232 1.51 -9.67 -9.66
N ASP A 233 2.02 -10.23 -10.76
CA ASP A 233 3.05 -9.62 -11.59
C ASP A 233 2.57 -9.50 -13.04
N ILE A 234 3.14 -8.54 -13.77
CA ILE A 234 2.82 -8.30 -15.18
C ILE A 234 3.23 -9.46 -16.12
N THR A 235 4.19 -10.29 -15.73
CA THR A 235 4.78 -11.35 -16.55
C THR A 235 3.84 -12.55 -16.67
N PHE A 236 3.09 -12.85 -15.61
CA PHE A 236 2.21 -14.02 -15.54
C PHE A 236 0.72 -13.65 -15.46
N SER A 237 -0.15 -14.51 -15.99
CA SER A 237 -1.61 -14.31 -16.01
C SER A 237 -2.34 -14.91 -14.82
N THR A 238 -1.61 -15.16 -13.73
CA THR A 238 -2.07 -15.83 -12.51
C THR A 238 -1.74 -14.98 -11.30
N LEU A 239 -2.54 -15.13 -10.24
CA LEU A 239 -2.23 -14.58 -8.92
C LEU A 239 -1.61 -15.68 -8.07
N ASN A 240 -0.62 -15.32 -7.26
CA ASN A 240 -0.04 -16.18 -6.24
C ASN A 240 -0.70 -15.82 -4.91
N HIS A 241 -1.31 -16.79 -4.24
CA HIS A 241 -1.78 -16.62 -2.86
C HIS A 241 -0.72 -17.23 -1.96
N LEU A 242 -0.13 -16.42 -1.09
CA LEU A 242 1.02 -16.75 -0.28
C LEU A 242 0.58 -16.75 1.18
N VAL A 243 0.73 -17.89 1.85
CA VAL A 243 0.29 -18.06 3.24
C VAL A 243 1.44 -17.80 4.20
N ASN A 244 1.23 -16.88 5.13
CA ASN A 244 2.12 -16.60 6.24
C ASN A 244 1.95 -17.70 7.31
N GLY A 245 3.02 -18.44 7.58
CA GLY A 245 3.07 -19.42 8.67
C GLY A 245 3.67 -18.86 9.96
N GLY A 246 3.87 -17.54 10.01
CA GLY A 246 4.53 -16.80 11.07
C GLY A 246 3.56 -16.23 12.11
N ASN A 247 3.66 -14.92 12.32
CA ASN A 247 2.73 -14.08 13.09
C ASN A 247 2.94 -12.62 12.66
N CYS A 248 2.14 -11.68 13.18
CA CYS A 248 2.27 -10.26 12.80
C CYS A 248 3.66 -9.66 13.07
N GLN A 249 4.37 -10.09 14.12
CA GLN A 249 5.69 -9.52 14.43
C GLN A 249 6.83 -10.14 13.62
N GLN A 250 6.59 -11.27 12.96
CA GLN A 250 7.57 -11.93 12.12
C GLN A 250 6.85 -12.79 11.07
N ALA A 251 6.57 -12.17 9.92
CA ALA A 251 6.04 -12.87 8.77
C ALA A 251 7.05 -13.89 8.23
N TRP A 252 6.56 -15.07 7.84
CA TRP A 252 7.32 -16.09 7.15
C TRP A 252 6.38 -16.88 6.24
N ILE A 253 6.49 -16.66 4.93
CA ILE A 253 5.64 -17.34 3.96
C ILE A 253 6.10 -18.79 3.80
N VAL A 254 5.14 -19.70 3.90
CA VAL A 254 5.39 -21.15 3.87
C VAL A 254 4.66 -21.88 2.74
N GLU A 255 3.70 -21.24 2.07
CA GLU A 255 2.86 -21.85 1.04
C GLU A 255 2.55 -20.87 -0.12
N GLN A 256 2.35 -21.41 -1.32
CA GLN A 256 1.87 -20.76 -2.56
C GLN A 256 0.80 -21.61 -3.25
#